data_AF-A0A9D2I1R1-F1
#
_entry.id   AF-A0A9D2I1R1-F1
#
_cell.length_a   1.000
_cell.length_b   1.000
_cell.length_c   1.000
_cell.angle_alpha   90.00
_cell.angle_beta   90.00
_cell.angle_gamma   90.00
#
_symmetry.space_group_name_H-M   'P 1'
#
loop_
_entity.id
_entity.type
_entity.pdbx_description
1 polymer ?
#
loop_
_entity_poly.entity_id
_entity_poly.type
_entity_poly.pdbx_seq_one_letter_code
_entity_poly.pdbx_strand_id
1 'polypeptide(L)'
;MDDDPLVKDKYRFTNFAKRGLTWSDSYVGNPKIAKTKGSKRPNNEGGHYIRYSSVEDWVYLLRPGGTYKVSGVKNFKAAVKGFFRAGGAKYDYAALGYSGYMERIEASKYGIDKQNPDVLDRLDQALFSEVVDESVSKKLKVAQNATHWYTGEVIPDWVKELEFELIEEKEVTYKAYLLGNEGIAIGWIIESDVA
;
A
#
# COMPACT_ATOMS: atom_id res chain seq x y z
N MET A 1 -16.01 -35.34 -6.15
CA MET A 1 -14.88 -34.44 -6.45
C MET A 1 -15.18 -33.90 -7.83
N ASP A 2 -15.99 -32.84 -7.86
CA ASP A 2 -16.48 -32.29 -9.12
C ASP A 2 -15.44 -31.35 -9.70
N ASP A 3 -14.86 -31.77 -10.83
CA ASP A 3 -14.11 -30.94 -11.76
C ASP A 3 -15.09 -29.94 -12.39
N ASP A 4 -15.28 -28.79 -11.75
CA ASP A 4 -16.01 -27.66 -12.36
C ASP A 4 -15.08 -26.94 -13.36
N PRO A 5 -15.35 -27.03 -14.69
CA PRO A 5 -14.53 -26.38 -15.72
C PRO A 5 -14.57 -24.85 -15.65
N LEU A 6 -15.47 -24.23 -14.87
CA LEU A 6 -15.53 -22.78 -14.68
C LEU A 6 -14.47 -22.23 -13.71
N VAL A 7 -13.82 -23.08 -12.91
CA VAL A 7 -12.78 -22.64 -11.97
C VAL A 7 -11.44 -22.41 -12.68
N LYS A 8 -11.17 -23.08 -13.81
CA LYS A 8 -9.88 -22.99 -14.52
C LYS A 8 -9.74 -21.79 -15.47
N ASP A 9 -10.85 -21.22 -15.94
CA ASP A 9 -10.81 -20.12 -16.94
C ASP A 9 -11.06 -18.72 -16.35
N LYS A 10 -11.42 -18.60 -15.07
CA LYS A 10 -11.82 -17.30 -14.47
C LYS A 10 -10.65 -16.38 -14.09
N TYR A 11 -9.41 -16.87 -14.12
CA TYR A 11 -8.21 -16.10 -13.76
C TYR A 11 -7.09 -16.17 -14.80
N ARG A 12 -7.43 -16.35 -16.08
CA ARG A 12 -6.45 -16.12 -17.15
C ARG A 12 -6.21 -14.62 -17.31
N PHE A 13 -5.31 -14.09 -16.48
CA PHE A 13 -4.68 -12.77 -16.57
C PHE A 13 -3.83 -12.58 -17.86
N THR A 14 -4.08 -13.35 -18.92
CA THR A 14 -3.30 -13.36 -20.16
C THR A 14 -3.55 -12.16 -21.06
N ASN A 15 -4.48 -11.26 -20.70
CA ASN A 15 -4.87 -10.09 -21.48
C ASN A 15 -4.42 -8.73 -20.92
N PHE A 16 -3.49 -8.69 -19.96
CA PHE A 16 -2.90 -7.42 -19.47
C PHE A 16 -2.06 -6.67 -20.52
N ALA A 17 -1.89 -7.24 -21.72
CA ALA A 17 -1.08 -6.67 -22.80
C ALA A 17 -1.78 -5.56 -23.63
N LYS A 18 -3.06 -5.22 -23.40
CA LYS A 18 -3.79 -4.36 -24.35
C LYS A 18 -3.82 -2.87 -24.04
N ARG A 19 -3.39 -2.41 -22.85
CA ARG A 19 -3.43 -0.98 -22.46
C ARG A 19 -2.29 -0.55 -21.52
N GLY A 20 -1.14 -1.21 -21.62
CA GLY A 20 -0.02 -1.08 -20.68
C GLY A 20 1.16 -0.26 -21.18
N LEU A 21 2.27 -0.37 -20.45
CA LEU A 21 3.55 0.28 -20.74
C LEU A 21 4.15 -0.13 -22.09
N THR A 22 4.86 0.82 -22.70
CA THR A 22 5.57 0.64 -23.97
C THR A 22 6.82 -0.20 -23.77
N TRP A 23 7.04 -1.18 -24.65
CA TRP A 23 8.30 -1.91 -24.71
C TRP A 23 9.45 -0.95 -25.05
N SER A 24 10.49 -0.96 -24.21
CA SER A 24 11.80 -0.41 -24.52
C SER A 24 12.88 -1.34 -23.99
N ASP A 25 14.05 -1.35 -24.63
CA ASP A 25 15.19 -2.15 -24.16
C ASP A 25 15.76 -1.63 -22.82
N SER A 26 15.35 -0.42 -22.43
CA SER A 26 15.67 0.22 -21.15
C SER A 26 14.61 0.00 -20.06
N TYR A 27 13.54 -0.75 -20.33
CA TYR A 27 12.52 -1.02 -19.33
C TYR A 27 13.08 -1.91 -18.21
N VAL A 28 13.00 -1.42 -16.96
CA VAL A 28 13.47 -2.13 -15.77
C VAL A 28 12.29 -2.51 -14.87
N GLY A 29 11.67 -3.65 -15.17
CA GLY A 29 10.70 -4.34 -14.32
C GLY A 29 11.37 -5.22 -13.25
N ASN A 30 10.65 -6.22 -12.73
CA ASN A 30 11.15 -7.19 -11.77
C ASN A 30 12.26 -8.05 -12.39
N PRO A 31 13.51 -8.01 -11.93
CA PRO A 31 14.62 -8.70 -12.59
C PRO A 31 14.45 -10.23 -12.67
N LYS A 32 13.61 -10.83 -11.82
CA LYS A 32 13.34 -12.27 -11.80
C LYS A 32 12.32 -12.73 -12.83
N ILE A 33 11.63 -11.79 -13.48
CA ILE A 33 10.56 -12.08 -14.44
C ILE A 33 11.06 -11.78 -15.84
N ALA A 34 10.94 -12.75 -16.74
CA ALA A 34 11.23 -12.55 -18.16
C ALA A 34 10.17 -11.63 -18.77
N LYS A 35 10.62 -10.61 -19.51
CA LYS A 35 9.73 -9.74 -20.29
C LYS A 35 9.90 -10.05 -21.75
N THR A 36 8.79 -9.98 -22.48
CA THR A 36 8.80 -10.15 -23.92
C THR A 36 8.13 -8.98 -24.60
N LYS A 37 8.55 -8.71 -25.84
CA LYS A 37 7.90 -7.72 -26.69
C LYS A 37 6.50 -8.22 -27.03
N GLY A 38 5.50 -7.43 -26.69
CA GLY A 38 4.10 -7.72 -26.95
C GLY A 38 3.64 -7.27 -28.33
N SER A 39 2.32 -7.15 -28.48
CA SER A 39 1.69 -6.71 -29.72
C SER A 39 2.01 -5.24 -30.06
N LYS A 40 1.90 -4.90 -31.34
CA LYS A 40 2.01 -3.52 -31.82
C LYS A 40 0.95 -2.63 -31.15
N ARG A 41 1.33 -1.41 -30.78
CA ARG A 41 0.41 -0.38 -30.27
C ARG A 41 -0.37 0.28 -31.42
N PRO A 42 -1.49 0.97 -31.14
CA PRO A 42 -2.15 1.81 -32.12
C PRO A 42 -1.17 2.71 -32.87
N ASN A 43 -1.41 2.92 -34.17
CA ASN A 43 -0.45 3.64 -35.03
C ASN A 43 -0.18 5.08 -34.53
N ASN A 44 -1.13 5.71 -33.85
CA ASN A 44 -1.00 7.04 -33.25
C ASN A 44 -0.23 7.07 -31.92
N GLU A 45 0.09 5.93 -31.30
CA GLU A 45 0.89 5.83 -30.07
C GLU A 45 2.34 5.39 -30.34
N GLY A 46 2.55 4.60 -31.39
CA GLY A 46 3.86 4.04 -31.75
C GLY A 46 4.38 2.96 -30.79
N GLY A 47 5.27 2.10 -31.29
CA GLY A 47 5.93 1.06 -30.50
C GLY A 47 5.10 -0.22 -30.30
N HIS A 48 5.50 -1.01 -29.30
CA HIS A 48 4.86 -2.28 -28.92
C HIS A 48 4.53 -2.24 -27.42
N TYR A 49 3.53 -3.00 -26.98
CA TYR A 49 3.28 -3.17 -25.54
C TYR A 49 4.32 -4.10 -24.92
N ILE A 50 4.58 -3.95 -23.63
CA ILE A 50 5.27 -4.99 -22.85
C ILE A 50 4.31 -6.16 -22.65
N ARG A 51 4.78 -7.39 -22.86
CA ARG A 51 4.08 -8.60 -22.46
C ARG A 51 4.69 -9.13 -21.17
N TYR A 52 3.93 -9.00 -20.10
CA TYR A 52 4.24 -9.56 -18.79
C TYR A 52 3.94 -11.05 -18.76
N SER A 53 4.83 -11.86 -18.18
CA SER A 53 4.52 -13.26 -17.88
C SER A 53 3.81 -13.44 -16.53
N SER A 54 3.81 -12.42 -15.67
CA SER A 54 3.14 -12.38 -14.37
C SER A 54 2.77 -10.94 -14.00
N VAL A 55 1.69 -10.77 -13.22
CA VAL A 55 1.27 -9.47 -12.67
C VAL A 55 2.32 -8.87 -11.72
N GLU A 56 3.15 -9.72 -11.11
CA GLU A 56 4.23 -9.35 -10.19
C GLU A 56 5.25 -8.39 -10.84
N ASP A 57 5.46 -8.47 -12.15
CA ASP A 57 6.39 -7.55 -12.85
C ASP A 57 5.87 -6.12 -12.86
N TRP A 58 4.56 -5.95 -13.03
CA TRP A 58 3.91 -4.65 -12.96
C TRP A 58 3.84 -4.15 -11.51
N VAL A 59 3.46 -5.01 -10.56
CA VAL A 59 3.42 -4.68 -9.12
C VAL A 59 4.81 -4.28 -8.61
N TYR A 60 5.88 -4.88 -9.14
CA TYR A 60 7.25 -4.52 -8.78
C TYR A 60 7.56 -3.04 -9.05
N LEU A 61 6.92 -2.39 -10.02
CA LEU A 61 7.10 -0.95 -10.27
C LEU A 61 6.57 -0.07 -9.13
N LEU A 62 5.69 -0.62 -8.29
CA LEU A 62 4.98 0.05 -7.20
C LEU A 62 5.69 -0.07 -5.85
N ARG A 63 6.72 -0.93 -5.75
CA ARG A 63 7.49 -1.19 -4.53
C ARG A 63 8.06 0.10 -3.90
N PRO A 64 8.40 0.11 -2.61
CA PRO A 64 9.17 1.20 -2.00
C PRO A 64 10.41 1.57 -2.83
N GLY A 65 10.60 2.86 -3.12
CA GLY A 65 11.70 3.32 -3.97
C GLY A 65 11.55 3.01 -5.47
N GLY A 66 10.46 2.38 -5.89
CA GLY A 66 10.16 2.04 -7.28
C GLY A 66 9.86 3.24 -8.18
N THR A 67 9.48 2.94 -9.42
CA THR A 67 9.18 3.92 -10.48
C THR A 67 8.00 4.81 -10.09
N TYR A 68 6.96 4.21 -9.51
CA TYR A 68 5.74 4.89 -9.06
C TYR A 68 5.72 4.99 -7.54
N LYS A 69 5.20 6.11 -7.04
CA LYS A 69 5.23 6.49 -5.61
C LYS A 69 3.88 6.21 -4.95
N VAL A 70 3.51 4.93 -4.94
CA VAL A 70 2.19 4.48 -4.46
C VAL A 70 2.29 3.63 -3.18
N SER A 71 3.47 3.06 -2.89
CA SER A 71 3.67 2.20 -1.71
C SER A 71 3.30 2.94 -0.42
N GLY A 72 2.52 2.27 0.44
CA GLY A 72 2.11 2.80 1.75
C GLY A 72 0.99 3.84 1.71
N VAL A 73 0.51 4.24 0.53
CA VAL A 73 -0.55 5.23 0.40
C VAL A 73 -1.92 4.57 0.59
N LYS A 74 -2.66 4.98 1.63
CA LYS A 74 -4.00 4.44 1.96
C LYS A 74 -5.16 5.20 1.30
N ASN A 75 -4.88 6.33 0.67
CA ASN A 75 -5.91 7.17 0.03
C ASN A 75 -5.89 6.96 -1.48
N PHE A 76 -7.05 6.61 -2.06
CA PHE A 76 -7.20 6.36 -3.50
C PHE A 76 -6.64 7.50 -4.36
N LYS A 77 -6.97 8.76 -4.04
CA LYS A 77 -6.54 9.90 -4.85
C LYS A 77 -5.03 10.11 -4.80
N ALA A 78 -4.45 9.98 -3.61
CA ALA A 78 -3.02 10.07 -3.43
C ALA A 78 -2.28 8.91 -4.13
N ALA A 79 -2.84 7.70 -4.08
CA ALA A 79 -2.30 6.55 -4.80
C ALA A 79 -2.32 6.78 -6.32
N VAL A 80 -3.44 7.28 -6.86
CA VAL A 80 -3.54 7.67 -8.29
C VAL A 80 -2.49 8.74 -8.63
N LYS A 81 -2.33 9.77 -7.79
CA LYS A 81 -1.33 10.82 -8.00
C LYS A 81 0.10 10.27 -8.03
N GLY A 82 0.41 9.28 -7.20
CA GLY A 82 1.69 8.58 -7.13
C GLY A 82 2.11 7.84 -8.41
N PHE A 83 1.18 7.61 -9.35
CA PHE A 83 1.50 7.09 -10.69
C PHE A 83 2.06 8.15 -11.66
N PHE A 84 2.03 9.43 -11.28
CA PHE A 84 2.41 10.53 -12.15
C PHE A 84 3.58 11.31 -11.57
N ARG A 85 4.28 12.06 -12.42
CA ARG A 85 5.34 12.99 -11.99
C ARG A 85 4.80 14.02 -10.99
N ALA A 86 3.52 14.38 -11.10
CA ALA A 86 2.80 15.22 -10.15
C ALA A 86 2.80 14.67 -8.70
N GLY A 87 2.93 13.35 -8.53
CA GLY A 87 3.09 12.68 -7.23
C GLY A 87 4.49 12.12 -6.98
N GLY A 88 5.49 12.53 -7.77
CA GLY A 88 6.89 12.13 -7.59
C GLY A 88 7.31 10.86 -8.33
N ALA A 89 6.49 10.32 -9.23
CA ALA A 89 6.91 9.22 -10.09
C ALA A 89 8.00 9.64 -11.08
N LYS A 90 8.81 8.67 -11.53
CA LYS A 90 9.84 8.92 -12.56
C LYS A 90 9.22 9.28 -13.93
N TYR A 91 8.08 8.68 -14.24
CA TYR A 91 7.35 8.86 -15.49
C TYR A 91 5.86 8.99 -15.22
N ASP A 92 5.16 9.67 -16.12
CA ASP A 92 3.69 9.67 -16.10
C ASP A 92 3.18 8.32 -16.61
N TYR A 93 2.31 7.68 -15.83
CA TYR A 93 1.75 6.39 -16.17
C TYR A 93 0.89 6.42 -17.45
N ALA A 94 0.27 7.56 -17.74
CA ALA A 94 -0.55 7.76 -18.93
C ALA A 94 -0.25 9.11 -19.57
N ALA A 95 -0.26 9.14 -20.91
CA ALA A 95 -0.04 10.37 -21.70
C ALA A 95 -1.09 11.46 -21.42
N LEU A 96 -2.27 11.08 -20.92
CA LEU A 96 -3.35 11.98 -20.52
C LEU A 96 -3.00 12.84 -19.28
N GLY A 97 -1.95 12.49 -18.55
CA GLY A 97 -1.57 13.14 -17.30
C GLY A 97 -2.52 12.82 -16.14
N TYR A 98 -2.17 13.31 -14.94
CA TYR A 98 -2.87 12.99 -13.69
C TYR A 98 -4.36 13.37 -13.73
N SER A 99 -4.70 14.61 -14.08
CA SER A 99 -6.09 15.10 -13.96
C SER A 99 -7.07 14.33 -14.85
N GLY A 100 -6.72 14.15 -16.14
CA GLY A 100 -7.60 13.41 -17.04
C GLY A 100 -7.61 11.89 -16.77
N TYR A 101 -6.52 11.33 -16.24
CA TYR A 101 -6.53 9.94 -15.80
C TYR A 101 -7.40 9.75 -14.55
N MET A 102 -7.35 10.69 -13.61
CA MET A 102 -8.15 10.69 -12.40
C MET A 102 -9.65 10.66 -12.72
N GLU A 103 -10.11 11.55 -13.60
CA GLU A 103 -11.50 11.60 -14.04
C GLU A 103 -11.98 10.24 -14.59
N ARG A 104 -11.16 9.59 -15.42
CA ARG A 104 -11.49 8.28 -16.00
C ARG A 104 -11.51 7.16 -14.98
N ILE A 105 -10.59 7.16 -14.01
CA ILE A 105 -10.51 6.10 -13.00
C ILE A 105 -11.60 6.26 -11.94
N GLU A 106 -11.97 7.49 -11.57
CA GLU A 106 -13.11 7.77 -10.70
C GLU A 106 -14.43 7.30 -11.36
N ALA A 107 -14.65 7.62 -12.63
CA ALA A 107 -15.80 7.13 -13.38
C ALA A 107 -15.83 5.59 -13.47
N SER A 108 -14.66 4.97 -13.65
CA SER A 108 -14.54 3.50 -13.65
C SER A 108 -14.85 2.89 -12.29
N LYS A 109 -14.32 3.47 -11.19
CA LYS A 109 -14.62 3.04 -9.82
C LYS A 109 -16.11 3.14 -9.54
N TYR A 110 -16.72 4.29 -9.83
CA TYR A 110 -18.16 4.48 -9.69
C TYR A 110 -18.98 3.44 -10.47
N GLY A 111 -18.58 3.15 -11.71
CA GLY A 111 -19.23 2.13 -12.53
C GLY A 111 -19.11 0.72 -11.96
N ILE A 112 -17.97 0.38 -11.35
CA ILE A 112 -17.74 -0.89 -10.67
C ILE A 112 -18.59 -0.98 -9.40
N ASP A 113 -18.55 0.04 -8.54
CA ASP A 113 -19.32 0.11 -7.29
C ASP A 113 -20.83 -0.02 -7.57
N LYS A 114 -21.32 0.66 -8.60
CA LYS A 114 -22.72 0.58 -9.01
C LYS A 114 -23.15 -0.83 -9.43
N GLN A 115 -22.26 -1.57 -10.10
CA GLN A 115 -22.54 -2.94 -10.57
C GLN A 115 -22.28 -3.99 -9.50
N ASN A 116 -21.43 -3.68 -8.52
CA ASN A 116 -20.95 -4.59 -7.49
C ASN A 116 -20.98 -3.84 -6.14
N PRO A 117 -22.18 -3.52 -5.62
CA PRO A 117 -22.31 -2.76 -4.38
C PRO A 117 -21.53 -3.46 -3.25
N ASP A 118 -20.83 -2.67 -2.46
CA ASP A 118 -20.05 -3.07 -1.28
C ASP A 118 -18.85 -4.00 -1.54
N VAL A 119 -18.60 -4.42 -2.79
CA VAL A 119 -17.49 -5.34 -3.09
C VAL A 119 -16.13 -4.66 -2.91
N LEU A 120 -15.96 -3.44 -3.42
CA LEU A 120 -14.68 -2.73 -3.24
C LEU A 120 -14.43 -2.39 -1.78
N ASP A 121 -15.46 -1.96 -1.05
CA ASP A 121 -15.34 -1.64 0.38
C ASP A 121 -15.01 -2.89 1.20
N ARG A 122 -15.60 -4.05 0.88
CA ARG A 122 -15.24 -5.32 1.51
C ARG A 122 -13.83 -5.78 1.18
N LEU A 123 -13.37 -5.57 -0.05
CA LEU A 123 -12.00 -5.89 -0.44
C LEU A 123 -10.99 -4.96 0.24
N ASP A 124 -11.31 -3.67 0.34
CA ASP A 124 -10.50 -2.71 1.09
C ASP A 124 -10.49 -3.09 2.57
N GLN A 125 -11.63 -3.42 3.19
CA GLN A 125 -11.68 -3.88 4.58
C GLN A 125 -10.90 -5.19 4.76
N ALA A 126 -11.08 -6.18 3.90
CA ALA A 126 -10.35 -7.45 3.98
C ALA A 126 -8.85 -7.22 3.79
N LEU A 127 -8.43 -6.40 2.84
CA LEU A 127 -7.03 -6.06 2.63
C LEU A 127 -6.48 -5.23 3.79
N PHE A 128 -7.22 -4.27 4.34
CA PHE A 128 -6.82 -3.53 5.53
C PHE A 128 -6.97 -4.34 6.81
N SER A 129 -7.60 -5.53 6.77
CA SER A 129 -7.69 -6.50 7.88
C SER A 129 -6.65 -7.61 7.77
N GLU A 130 -6.21 -7.96 6.54
CA GLU A 130 -5.16 -8.94 6.22
C GLU A 130 -3.76 -8.31 6.07
N VAL A 131 -3.69 -7.02 5.69
CA VAL A 131 -2.47 -6.18 5.68
C VAL A 131 -2.38 -5.36 6.98
N VAL A 132 -3.31 -5.56 7.93
CA VAL A 132 -2.86 -5.64 9.32
C VAL A 132 -2.06 -6.93 9.36
N ASP A 133 -0.74 -6.77 9.29
CA ASP A 133 0.12 -7.58 10.14
C ASP A 133 -0.64 -7.84 11.46
N GLU A 134 -0.74 -9.08 11.92
CA GLU A 134 -1.28 -9.38 13.24
C GLU A 134 -0.52 -8.66 14.37
N SER A 135 0.48 -7.82 14.08
CA SER A 135 0.70 -6.58 14.83
C SER A 135 -0.49 -5.61 14.69
N VAL A 136 -1.57 -5.90 15.42
CA VAL A 136 -2.40 -4.85 16.03
C VAL A 136 -1.45 -3.73 16.43
N SER A 137 -1.70 -2.46 16.05
CA SER A 137 -1.03 -1.35 16.72
C SER A 137 -1.49 -1.41 18.17
N LYS A 138 -0.78 -2.22 18.96
CA LYS A 138 -1.13 -2.54 20.33
C LYS A 138 -1.13 -1.22 21.05
N LYS A 139 -2.30 -0.78 21.46
CA LYS A 139 -2.41 0.45 22.23
C LYS A 139 -2.19 0.12 23.69
N LEU A 140 -1.35 0.90 24.32
CA LEU A 140 -1.06 0.77 25.74
C LEU A 140 -1.56 2.01 26.46
N LYS A 141 -2.31 1.80 27.54
CA LYS A 141 -2.81 2.87 28.38
C LYS A 141 -1.75 3.23 29.41
N VAL A 142 -1.39 4.51 29.52
CA VAL A 142 -0.47 4.98 30.56
C VAL A 142 -1.20 4.96 31.91
N ALA A 143 -0.64 4.29 32.91
CA ALA A 143 -1.27 4.16 34.22
C ALA A 143 -1.34 5.50 34.97
N GLN A 144 -2.35 5.68 35.82
CA GLN A 144 -2.55 6.91 36.59
C GLN A 144 -1.40 7.19 37.57
N ASN A 145 -0.76 6.14 38.07
CA ASN A 145 0.37 6.19 39.00
C ASN A 145 1.74 6.30 38.29
N ALA A 146 1.79 6.31 36.95
CA ALA A 146 3.04 6.50 36.22
C ALA A 146 3.61 7.90 36.48
N THR A 147 4.88 8.00 36.88
CA THR A 147 5.49 9.28 37.27
C THR A 147 6.59 9.74 36.32
N HIS A 148 7.39 8.80 35.80
CA HIS A 148 8.53 9.11 34.94
C HIS A 148 8.56 8.16 33.75
N TRP A 149 9.01 8.68 32.62
CA TRP A 149 9.43 7.85 31.51
C TRP A 149 10.64 7.03 31.93
N TYR A 150 10.89 5.93 31.21
CA TYR A 150 12.08 5.11 31.40
C TYR A 150 13.40 5.92 31.30
N THR A 151 13.40 7.00 30.52
CA THR A 151 14.52 7.93 30.33
C THR A 151 14.68 8.93 31.48
N GLY A 152 13.75 8.96 32.44
CA GLY A 152 13.82 9.77 33.65
C GLY A 152 13.10 11.12 33.57
N GLU A 153 12.56 11.52 32.41
CA GLU A 153 11.72 12.72 32.34
C GLU A 153 10.36 12.46 32.99
N VAL A 154 9.78 13.50 33.60
CA VAL A 154 8.46 13.42 34.22
C VAL A 154 7.38 13.21 33.15
N ILE A 155 6.47 12.27 33.39
CA ILE A 155 5.30 12.05 32.54
C ILE A 155 4.31 13.20 32.77
N PRO A 156 3.94 13.98 31.73
CA PRO A 156 2.93 15.01 31.88
C PRO A 156 1.56 14.43 32.28
N ASP A 157 0.81 15.14 33.11
CA ASP A 157 -0.51 14.66 33.56
C ASP A 157 -1.49 14.39 32.41
N TRP A 158 -1.38 15.13 31.30
CA TRP A 158 -2.23 14.94 30.13
C TRP A 158 -1.98 13.63 29.38
N VAL A 159 -0.87 12.93 29.65
CA VAL A 159 -0.54 11.63 29.05
C VAL A 159 -1.20 10.48 29.83
N LYS A 160 -1.44 10.66 31.12
CA LYS A 160 -1.96 9.62 32.01
C LYS A 160 -3.38 9.24 31.60
N GLU A 161 -3.68 7.95 31.72
CA GLU A 161 -4.95 7.34 31.36
C GLU A 161 -5.33 7.44 29.87
N LEU A 162 -4.41 7.88 29.01
CA LEU A 162 -4.58 7.84 27.57
C LEU A 162 -3.89 6.61 26.96
N GLU A 163 -4.42 6.19 25.82
CA GLU A 163 -3.91 5.09 25.01
C GLU A 163 -3.03 5.61 23.88
N PHE A 164 -1.84 5.01 23.75
CA PHE A 164 -0.88 5.34 22.71
C PHE A 164 -0.47 4.12 21.92
N GLU A 165 -0.07 4.35 20.66
CA GLU A 165 0.41 3.31 19.78
C GLU A 165 1.73 2.74 20.32
N LEU A 166 1.83 1.43 20.45
CA LEU A 166 3.10 0.77 20.67
C LEU A 166 3.92 0.83 19.38
N ILE A 167 5.06 1.52 19.44
CA ILE A 167 6.04 1.61 18.36
C ILE A 167 7.06 0.47 18.45
N GLU A 168 7.56 0.18 19.65
CA GLU A 168 8.66 -0.77 19.87
C GLU A 168 8.57 -1.41 21.26
N GLU A 169 8.92 -2.69 21.40
CA GLU A 169 9.12 -3.36 22.69
C GLU A 169 10.60 -3.69 22.87
N LYS A 170 11.12 -3.59 24.10
CA LYS A 170 12.45 -4.11 24.44
C LYS A 170 12.46 -4.73 25.83
N GLU A 171 13.29 -5.76 25.99
CA GLU A 171 13.68 -6.27 27.31
C GLU A 171 15.06 -5.70 27.66
N VAL A 172 15.10 -4.82 28.66
CA VAL A 172 16.36 -4.38 29.26
C VAL A 172 16.50 -5.07 30.62
N THR A 173 16.50 -4.33 31.72
CA THR A 173 16.35 -4.88 33.08
C THR A 173 14.89 -5.28 33.36
N TYR A 174 13.95 -4.54 32.75
CA TYR A 174 12.52 -4.80 32.75
C TYR A 174 11.99 -4.65 31.33
N LYS A 175 10.79 -5.19 31.08
CA LYS A 175 10.10 -4.99 29.81
C LYS A 175 9.66 -3.53 29.68
N ALA A 176 9.99 -2.91 28.55
CA ALA A 176 9.69 -1.52 28.25
C ALA A 176 9.10 -1.36 26.85
N TYR A 177 8.28 -0.32 26.69
CA TYR A 177 7.47 -0.04 25.53
C TYR A 177 7.73 1.39 25.04
N LEU A 178 8.05 1.57 23.76
CA LEU A 178 8.09 2.89 23.14
C LEU A 178 6.68 3.24 22.69
N LEU A 179 6.11 4.27 23.29
CA LEU A 179 4.79 4.76 22.93
C LEU A 179 4.90 5.87 21.87
N GLY A 180 3.87 5.98 21.05
CA GLY A 180 3.74 7.04 20.06
C GLY A 180 2.32 7.47 19.75
N ASN A 181 2.23 8.60 19.07
CA ASN A 181 0.99 9.14 18.53
C ASN A 181 1.19 9.46 17.05
N GLU A 182 0.39 8.85 16.18
CA GLU A 182 0.51 8.96 14.72
C GLU A 182 1.93 8.63 14.22
N GLY A 183 2.57 7.62 14.82
CA GLY A 183 3.95 7.21 14.51
C GLY A 183 5.06 8.13 15.04
N ILE A 184 4.74 9.20 15.79
CA ILE A 184 5.73 10.04 16.47
C ILE A 184 5.96 9.50 17.89
N ALA A 185 7.20 9.15 18.20
CA ALA A 185 7.59 8.67 19.52
C ALA A 185 7.37 9.75 20.60
N ILE A 186 6.70 9.37 21.68
CA ILE A 186 6.44 10.25 22.83
C ILE A 186 7.29 9.91 24.05
N GLY A 187 7.66 8.63 24.23
CA GLY A 187 8.45 8.21 25.38
C GLY A 187 8.50 6.70 25.58
N TRP A 188 9.55 6.24 26.24
CA TRP A 188 9.66 4.86 26.71
C TRP A 188 8.98 4.72 28.07
N ILE A 189 8.11 3.74 28.23
CA ILE A 189 7.44 3.41 29.49
C ILE A 189 7.75 1.97 29.90
N ILE A 190 7.81 1.69 31.19
CA ILE A 190 7.99 0.33 31.71
C ILE A 190 6.65 -0.38 31.83
N GLU A 191 6.66 -1.71 31.79
CA GLU A 191 5.44 -2.50 31.83
C GLU A 191 4.58 -2.28 33.09
N SER A 192 5.20 -2.03 34.25
CA SER A 192 4.47 -1.75 35.49
C SER A 192 3.69 -0.43 35.49
N ASP A 193 4.01 0.47 34.55
CA ASP A 193 3.42 1.80 34.43
C ASP A 193 2.38 1.86 33.28
N VAL A 194 2.01 0.69 32.75
CA VAL A 194 0.96 0.50 31.75
C VAL A 194 -0.24 -0.21 32.41
N ALA A 195 -1.46 0.19 32.03
CA ALA A 195 -2.73 -0.32 32.56
C ALA A 195 -3.48 -1.23 31.58
#